data_AF-A0A2V6HGF0-F1
#
_entry.id   AF-A0A2V6HGF0-F1
#
_cell.length_a   1.000
_cell.length_b   1.000
_cell.length_c   1.000
_cell.angle_alpha   90.00
_cell.angle_beta   90.00
_cell.angle_gamma   90.00
#
_symmetry.space_group_name_H-M   'P 1'
#
loop_
_entity.id
_entity.type
_entity.pdbx_description
1 polymer ?
#
loop_
_entity_poly.entity_id
_entity_poly.type
_entity_poly.pdbx_seq_one_letter_code
_entity_poly.pdbx_strand_id
1 'polypeptide(L)'
;MAEYGGLAQRYVREFDQKWLRGRAPTDEPLVGSGDIQSLADLGNSFEIVNGMKPVPFGKDTLLQLALISLAPVAPLVLTMIPLGELLDRFLHVVF
;
A
#
# COMPACT_ATOMS: atom_id res chain seq x y z
N MET A 1 -2.08 -9.90 -6.02
CA MET A 1 -2.32 -10.21 -4.60
C MET A 1 -2.54 -11.70 -4.36
N ALA A 2 -3.63 -12.31 -4.85
CA ALA A 2 -3.98 -13.71 -4.54
C ALA A 2 -2.92 -14.74 -4.95
N GLU A 3 -2.33 -14.57 -6.14
CA GLU A 3 -1.29 -15.47 -6.65
C GLU A 3 0.02 -15.38 -5.85
N TYR A 4 0.50 -14.16 -5.57
CA TYR A 4 1.68 -13.91 -4.73
C TYR A 4 1.48 -14.39 -3.30
N GLY A 5 0.29 -14.18 -2.72
CA GLY A 5 -0.06 -14.71 -1.39
C GLY A 5 -0.10 -16.25 -1.38
N GLY A 6 -0.64 -16.87 -2.43
CA GLY A 6 -0.64 -18.33 -2.58
C GLY A 6 0.76 -18.92 -2.70
N LEU A 7 1.64 -18.28 -3.48
CA LEU A 7 3.05 -18.64 -3.57
C LEU A 7 3.74 -18.51 -2.22
N ALA A 8 3.54 -17.38 -1.53
CA ALA A 8 4.16 -17.16 -0.23
C ALA A 8 3.72 -18.21 0.80
N GLN A 9 2.41 -18.49 0.85
CA GLN A 9 1.85 -19.52 1.74
C GLN A 9 2.40 -20.92 1.42
N ARG A 10 2.59 -21.27 0.14
CA ARG A 10 3.20 -22.55 -0.26
C ARG A 10 4.65 -22.64 0.21
N TYR A 11 5.44 -21.61 -0.06
CA TYR A 11 6.86 -21.59 0.32
C TYR A 11 7.05 -21.68 1.83
N VAL A 12 6.30 -20.91 2.63
CA VAL A 12 6.36 -20.95 4.09
C VAL A 12 6.00 -22.34 4.64
N ARG A 13 5.02 -23.04 4.03
CA ARG A 13 4.69 -24.41 4.42
C ARG A 13 5.79 -25.42 4.12
N GLU A 14 6.46 -25.28 2.97
CA GLU A 14 7.58 -26.15 2.61
C GLU A 14 8.78 -25.89 3.53
N PHE A 15 9.07 -24.62 3.81
CA PHE A 15 10.07 -24.20 4.79
C PHE A 15 9.79 -24.79 6.19
N ASP A 16 8.55 -24.70 6.68
CA ASP A 16 8.14 -25.28 7.96
C ASP A 16 8.35 -26.79 8.00
N GLN A 17 7.94 -27.49 6.95
CA GLN A 17 8.15 -28.94 6.86
C GLN A 17 9.63 -29.32 6.86
N LYS A 18 10.46 -28.58 6.13
CA LYS A 18 11.90 -28.86 6.03
C LYS A 18 12.62 -28.57 7.35
N TRP A 19 12.50 -27.34 7.84
CA TRP A 19 13.35 -26.83 8.92
C TRP A 19 12.74 -26.96 10.31
N LEU A 20 11.43 -26.74 10.47
CA LEU A 20 10.77 -26.83 11.79
C LEU A 20 10.33 -28.25 12.14
N ARG A 21 9.94 -29.06 11.14
CA ARG A 21 9.52 -30.46 11.33
C ARG A 21 10.62 -31.48 11.07
N GLY A 22 11.86 -31.03 10.87
CA GLY A 22 13.04 -31.88 10.77
C GLY A 22 13.07 -32.79 9.54
N ARG A 23 12.52 -32.34 8.40
CA ARG A 23 12.62 -33.07 7.11
C ARG A 23 13.82 -32.63 6.27
N ALA A 24 14.64 -31.72 6.78
CA ALA A 24 15.89 -31.35 6.13
C ALA A 24 16.84 -32.56 6.05
N PRO A 25 17.58 -32.73 4.94
CA PRO A 25 18.69 -33.69 4.86
C PRO A 25 19.71 -33.46 5.98
N THR A 26 20.31 -34.54 6.49
CA THR A 26 21.23 -34.50 7.65
C THR A 26 22.50 -33.67 7.39
N ASP A 27 22.89 -33.53 6.12
CA ASP A 27 24.05 -32.80 5.65
C ASP A 27 23.75 -31.33 5.29
N GLU A 28 22.49 -30.90 5.36
CA GLU A 28 22.10 -29.54 5.03
C GLU A 28 22.00 -28.66 6.29
N PRO A 29 22.92 -27.71 6.50
CA PRO A 29 22.90 -26.85 7.67
C PRO A 29 21.80 -25.79 7.54
N LEU A 30 21.08 -25.52 8.64
CA LEU A 30 20.11 -24.42 8.71
C LEU A 30 20.80 -23.06 8.52
N VAL A 31 21.92 -22.85 9.20
CA VAL A 31 22.68 -21.61 9.12
C VAL A 31 23.48 -21.59 7.81
N GLY A 32 23.28 -20.55 7.02
CA GLY A 32 23.88 -20.43 5.69
C GLY A 32 23.05 -21.06 4.57
N SER A 33 21.90 -21.68 4.88
CA SER A 33 20.96 -22.12 3.85
C SER A 33 20.38 -20.93 3.09
N GLY A 34 20.33 -21.05 1.77
CA GLY A 34 19.65 -20.09 0.90
C GLY A 34 18.13 -19.99 1.16
N ASP A 35 17.53 -20.98 1.84
CA ASP A 35 16.11 -20.98 2.18
C ASP A 35 15.75 -19.86 3.17
N ILE A 36 16.65 -19.55 4.13
CA ILE A 36 16.43 -18.47 5.11
C ILE A 36 16.40 -17.11 4.41
N GLN A 37 17.34 -16.89 3.49
CA GLN A 37 17.39 -15.66 2.70
C GLN A 37 16.18 -15.57 1.77
N SER A 38 15.84 -16.66 1.09
CA SER A 38 14.69 -16.72 0.18
C SER A 38 13.37 -16.47 0.92
N LEU A 39 13.23 -16.94 2.17
CA LEU A 39 12.07 -16.63 3.02
C LEU A 39 11.98 -15.14 3.35
N ALA A 40 13.10 -14.50 3.67
CA ALA A 40 13.16 -13.06 3.90
C ALA A 40 12.85 -12.25 2.63
N ASP A 41 13.44 -12.65 1.50
CA ASP A 41 13.24 -12.03 0.20
C ASP A 41 11.78 -12.16 -0.28
N LEU A 42 11.13 -13.29 0.02
CA LEU A 42 9.71 -13.51 -0.24
C LEU A 42 8.83 -12.55 0.57
N GLY A 43 9.13 -12.36 1.85
CA GLY A 43 8.43 -11.39 2.70
C GLY A 43 8.56 -9.97 2.16
N ASN A 44 9.78 -9.56 1.82
CA ASN A 44 10.05 -8.25 1.22
C ASN A 44 9.30 -8.08 -0.12
N SER A 45 9.32 -9.09 -0.99
CA SER A 45 8.64 -9.06 -2.28
C SER A 45 7.12 -9.00 -2.13
N PHE A 46 6.56 -9.72 -1.16
CA PHE A 46 5.13 -9.68 -0.86
C PHE A 46 4.70 -8.29 -0.39
N GLU A 47 5.45 -7.65 0.51
CA GLU A 47 5.14 -6.29 0.97
C GLU A 47 5.19 -5.25 -0.16
N ILE A 48 6.13 -5.37 -1.09
CA ILE A 48 6.18 -4.51 -2.28
C ILE A 48 4.91 -4.65 -3.11
N VAL A 49 4.51 -5.89 -3.42
CA VAL A 49 3.29 -6.15 -4.22
C VAL A 49 2.04 -5.73 -3.44
N ASN A 50 2.01 -5.96 -2.13
CA ASN A 50 0.92 -5.56 -1.23
C ASN A 50 0.76 -4.04 -1.16
N GLY A 51 1.87 -3.30 -1.22
CA GLY A 51 1.90 -1.84 -1.27
C GLY A 51 1.56 -1.23 -2.64
N MET A 52 1.50 -2.04 -3.71
CA MET A 52 1.12 -1.54 -5.03
C MET A 52 -0.34 -1.07 -5.03
N LYS A 53 -0.53 0.21 -5.37
CA LYS A 53 -1.86 0.80 -5.53
C LYS A 53 -2.32 0.62 -6.98
N PRO A 54 -3.62 0.40 -7.25
CA PRO A 54 -4.15 0.32 -8.62
C PRO A 54 -3.89 1.58 -9.45
N VAL A 55 -3.75 2.73 -8.78
CA VAL A 55 -3.48 4.03 -9.38
C VAL A 55 -2.36 4.74 -8.60
N PRO A 56 -1.54 5.58 -9.25
CA PRO A 56 -0.36 6.20 -8.64
C PRO A 56 -0.68 7.42 -7.76
N PHE A 57 -1.93 7.60 -7.32
CA PHE A 57 -2.36 8.75 -6.53
C PHE A 57 -3.34 8.34 -5.43
N GLY A 58 -3.33 9.11 -4.33
CA GLY A 58 -4.21 8.93 -3.18
C GLY A 58 -5.20 10.08 -3.00
N LYS A 59 -6.00 10.01 -1.94
CA LYS A 59 -6.91 11.10 -1.55
C LYS A 59 -6.17 12.42 -1.33
N ASP A 60 -4.97 12.35 -0.73
CA ASP A 60 -4.13 13.52 -0.48
C ASP A 60 -3.69 14.18 -1.79
N THR A 61 -3.37 13.38 -2.82
CA THR A 61 -3.02 13.89 -4.15
C THR A 61 -4.21 14.61 -4.79
N LEU A 62 -5.42 14.06 -4.65
CA LEU A 62 -6.64 14.68 -5.17
C LEU A 62 -6.96 16.00 -4.43
N LEU A 63 -6.85 16.02 -3.10
CA LEU A 63 -7.00 17.21 -2.28
C LEU A 63 -5.98 18.29 -2.65
N GLN A 64 -4.70 17.91 -2.77
CA GLN A 64 -3.63 18.82 -3.15
C GLN A 64 -3.87 19.40 -4.55
N LEU A 65 -4.28 18.58 -5.51
CA LEU A 65 -4.61 19.03 -6.86
C LEU A 65 -5.78 20.02 -6.85
N ALA A 66 -6.85 19.71 -6.10
CA ALA A 66 -7.99 20.61 -5.94
C ALA A 66 -7.54 21.96 -5.32
N LEU A 67 -6.77 21.93 -4.24
CA LEU A 67 -6.28 23.13 -3.59
C LEU A 67 -5.40 23.97 -4.52
N ILE A 68 -4.43 23.36 -5.20
CA ILE A 68 -3.52 24.08 -6.10
C ILE A 68 -4.26 24.66 -7.30
N SER A 69 -5.21 23.91 -7.88
CA SER A 69 -5.98 24.37 -9.03
C SER A 69 -6.99 25.47 -8.69
N LEU A 70 -7.58 25.44 -7.49
CA LEU A 70 -8.56 26.44 -7.02
C LEU A 70 -7.91 27.66 -6.37
N ALA A 71 -6.70 27.53 -5.81
CA ALA A 71 -5.98 28.63 -5.17
C ALA A 71 -5.89 29.91 -6.01
N PRO A 72 -5.55 29.89 -7.32
CA PRO A 72 -5.49 31.12 -8.11
C PRO A 72 -6.86 31.77 -8.36
N VAL A 73 -7.95 31.01 -8.30
CA VAL A 73 -9.33 31.50 -8.54
C VAL A 73 -9.99 31.98 -7.24
N ALA A 74 -9.49 31.52 -6.08
CA ALA A 74 -10.05 31.85 -4.78
C ALA A 74 -10.16 33.36 -4.51
N PRO A 75 -9.16 34.23 -4.82
CA PRO A 75 -9.28 35.67 -4.58
C PRO A 75 -10.45 36.29 -5.36
N LEU A 76 -10.63 35.89 -6.63
CA LEU A 76 -11.70 36.41 -7.48
C LEU A 76 -13.09 35.94 -7.00
N VAL A 77 -13.20 34.69 -6.55
CA VAL A 77 -14.45 34.18 -6.01
C VAL A 77 -14.82 34.88 -4.70
N LEU A 78 -13.83 35.10 -3.83
CA LEU A 78 -14.03 35.75 -2.53
C LEU A 78 -14.32 37.25 -2.63
N THR A 79 -14.04 37.91 -3.76
CA THR A 79 -14.48 39.29 -4.00
C THR A 79 -15.92 39.37 -4.47
N MET A 80 -16.45 38.31 -5.11
CA MET A 80 -17.83 38.26 -5.59
C MET A 80 -18.80 37.63 -4.60
N ILE A 81 -18.36 36.60 -3.88
CA ILE A 81 -19.19 35.82 -2.96
C ILE A 81 -18.47 35.75 -1.61
N PRO A 82 -19.08 36.25 -0.51
CA PRO A 82 -18.50 36.15 0.82
C PRO A 82 -18.25 34.68 1.22
N LEU A 83 -17.15 34.43 1.92
CA LEU A 83 -16.76 33.08 2.34
C LEU A 83 -17.85 32.34 3.12
N GLY A 84 -18.58 33.04 4.00
CA GLY A 84 -19.68 32.43 4.77
C GLY A 84 -20.79 31.86 3.88
N GLU A 85 -21.16 32.59 2.82
CA GLU A 85 -22.20 32.15 1.88
C GLU A 85 -21.74 30.94 1.05
N LEU A 86 -20.45 30.86 0.71
CA LEU A 86 -19.86 29.70 0.04
C LEU A 86 -19.89 28.45 0.94
N LEU A 87 -19.56 28.60 2.23
CA LEU A 87 -19.63 27.50 3.18
C LEU A 87 -21.07 27.00 3.35
N ASP A 88 -22.04 27.90 3.51
CA ASP A 88 -23.45 27.52 3.66
C ASP A 88 -23.96 26.74 2.45
N ARG A 89 -23.61 27.18 1.22
CA ARG A 89 -23.95 26.47 -0.01
C ARG A 89 -23.28 25.10 -0.10
N PHE A 90 -22.01 24.99 0.31
CA PHE A 90 -21.29 23.72 0.31
C PHE A 90 -21.90 22.71 1.29
N LEU A 91 -22.21 23.15 2.51
CA LEU A 91 -22.82 22.29 3.54
C LEU A 91 -24.18 21.75 3.09
N HIS A 92 -25.02 22.58 2.45
CA HIS A 92 -26.32 22.16 1.92
C HIS A 92 -26.27 21.10 0.81
N VAL A 93 -25.15 21.00 0.08
CA VAL A 93 -24.98 20.01 -1.00
C VAL A 93 -24.42 18.69 -0.47
N VAL A 94 -23.64 18.76 0.61
CA VAL A 94 -22.97 17.59 1.20
C VAL A 94 -23.82 16.91 2.29
N PHE A 95 -24.65 17.67 3.00
CA PHE A 95 -25.52 17.22 4.09
C PHE A 95 -27.00 17.44 3.75
#